data_AF-A0A484MKR0-F1
#
_entry.id   AF-A0A484MKR0-F1
#
_cell.length_a   1.000
_cell.length_b   1.000
_cell.length_c   1.000
_cell.angle_alpha   90.00
_cell.angle_beta   90.00
_cell.angle_gamma   90.00
#
_symmetry.space_group_name_H-M   'P 1'
#
loop_
_entity.id
_entity.type
_entity.pdbx_description
1 polymer ?
#
loop_
_entity_poly.entity_id
_entity_poly.type
_entity_poly.pdbx_seq_one_letter_code
_entity_poly.pdbx_strand_id
1 'polypeptide(L)'
;MQVIALTEELLATAKQNEDFELGTGNSADASYDFGHPGSTSSMQFPVGTKVQAVWSEDGEWYNATIEAHTSNGYLVAYDGWGNKEEVDPENIRQIQGEVNPLDEAEKIAEATKQALKRKIAQASVIEYQSKSLPAKLHIDPNDPEDVKASKRKKIHAFKSKMRIEKLEVAQNKRQNAWQQFQSTKGSTKKIGFFSGRKRESIFKSPEDPTGKVGVTGSGKGLTDFQKREKHLHLKGTSAEASDDY
;
A
#
# COMPACT_ATOMS: atom_id res chain seq x y z
N MET A 1 34.14 -32.34 1.23
CA MET A 1 33.22 -31.95 2.32
C MET A 1 33.72 -30.64 2.95
N GLN A 2 33.53 -29.49 2.30
CA GLN A 2 34.00 -28.19 2.82
C GLN A 2 33.00 -27.02 2.60
N VAL A 3 31.82 -27.29 2.04
CA VAL A 3 30.87 -26.22 1.67
C VAL A 3 29.82 -25.95 2.78
N ILE A 4 29.72 -26.83 3.79
CA ILE A 4 28.75 -26.71 4.89
C ILE A 4 29.30 -25.82 6.03
N ALA A 5 30.62 -25.67 6.14
CA ALA A 5 31.24 -24.90 7.21
C ALA A 5 31.14 -23.37 7.03
N LEU A 6 30.95 -22.88 5.81
CA LEU A 6 30.98 -21.43 5.53
C LEU A 6 29.66 -20.71 5.84
N THR A 7 28.57 -21.44 6.12
CA THR A 7 27.26 -20.85 6.46
C THR A 7 27.03 -20.70 7.96
N GLU A 8 27.81 -21.38 8.81
CA GLU A 8 27.69 -21.25 10.27
C GLU A 8 28.44 -20.01 10.81
N GLU A 9 29.41 -19.47 10.07
CA GLU A 9 30.21 -18.31 10.50
C GLU A 9 29.46 -16.96 10.36
N LEU A 10 28.44 -16.86 9.50
CA LEU A 10 27.67 -15.63 9.27
C LEU A 10 26.50 -15.41 10.25
N LEU A 11 26.17 -16.40 11.08
CA LEU A 11 25.07 -16.31 12.07
C LEU A 11 25.54 -15.86 13.45
N ALA A 12 26.85 -15.77 13.71
CA ALA A 12 27.41 -15.45 15.03
C ALA A 12 27.70 -13.95 15.28
N THR A 13 27.64 -13.07 14.27
CA THR A 13 28.01 -11.64 14.39
C THR A 13 26.83 -10.69 14.66
N ALA A 14 25.60 -11.21 14.81
CA ALA A 14 24.41 -10.39 15.03
C ALA A 14 23.96 -10.29 16.51
N LYS A 15 24.82 -10.71 17.47
CA LYS A 15 24.40 -10.86 18.88
C LYS A 15 25.37 -10.30 19.95
N GLN A 16 26.18 -9.31 19.60
CA GLN A 16 26.94 -8.51 20.56
C GLN A 16 26.88 -7.05 20.13
N ASN A 17 25.90 -6.32 20.64
CA ASN A 17 25.89 -4.86 20.76
C ASN A 17 24.70 -4.48 21.67
N GLU A 18 24.80 -4.94 22.90
CA GLU A 18 24.22 -4.31 24.08
C GLU A 18 25.41 -4.12 25.03
N ASP A 19 25.40 -3.04 25.81
CA ASP A 19 26.39 -2.63 26.84
C ASP A 19 27.36 -1.49 26.43
N PHE A 20 26.85 -0.25 26.42
CA PHE A 20 27.47 0.80 27.26
C PHE A 20 26.46 1.87 27.67
N GLU A 21 26.27 1.97 28.99
CA GLU A 21 25.34 2.81 29.71
C GLU A 21 26.06 4.00 30.37
N LEU A 22 25.26 4.99 30.82
CA LEU A 22 25.55 6.17 31.66
C LEU A 22 25.99 7.45 30.91
N GLY A 23 25.36 8.61 31.06
CA GLY A 23 24.32 9.05 32.00
C GLY A 23 24.50 10.54 32.29
N THR A 24 23.46 11.35 32.08
CA THR A 24 23.14 12.65 32.71
C THR A 24 21.75 13.00 32.17
N GLY A 25 20.65 12.98 32.90
CA GLY A 25 20.43 13.57 34.21
C GLY A 25 19.61 14.84 33.99
N ASN A 26 18.28 14.73 33.88
CA ASN A 26 17.37 15.84 34.14
C ASN A 26 15.99 15.30 34.56
N SER A 27 15.79 15.24 35.87
CA SER A 27 14.50 15.04 36.53
C SER A 27 13.58 16.24 36.29
N ALA A 28 12.36 15.95 35.87
CA ALA A 28 11.12 16.65 36.22
C ALA A 28 10.00 15.75 35.64
N ASP A 29 9.52 14.79 36.42
CA ASP A 29 8.23 14.91 37.08
C ASP A 29 7.21 15.67 36.22
N ALA A 30 6.51 14.92 35.38
CA ALA A 30 5.26 15.34 34.78
C ALA A 30 4.29 14.17 34.97
N SER A 31 3.65 14.19 36.14
CA SER A 31 2.40 13.52 36.42
C SER A 31 1.50 13.53 35.19
N TYR A 32 0.97 12.37 34.85
CA TYR A 32 -0.14 12.17 33.92
C TYR A 32 -1.36 12.90 34.48
N ASP A 33 -1.44 14.20 34.19
CA ASP A 33 -2.66 14.97 34.38
C ASP A 33 -3.69 14.38 33.43
N PHE A 34 -4.74 13.80 34.00
CA PHE A 34 -5.93 13.35 33.30
C PHE A 34 -6.69 14.62 32.88
N GLY A 35 -6.11 15.33 31.92
CA GLY A 35 -6.58 16.60 31.42
C GLY A 35 -7.97 16.40 30.82
N HIS A 36 -8.97 16.76 31.61
CA HIS A 36 -10.31 17.02 31.13
C HIS A 36 -10.19 17.98 29.93
N PRO A 37 -10.84 17.74 28.79
CA PRO A 37 -10.81 18.66 27.67
C PRO A 37 -11.69 19.88 27.97
N GLY A 38 -11.25 20.71 28.92
CA GLY A 38 -11.67 22.10 29.06
C GLY A 38 -10.94 22.93 28.00
N SER A 39 -11.26 22.68 26.73
CA SER A 39 -10.84 23.54 25.63
C SER A 39 -11.71 24.79 25.63
N THR A 40 -11.50 25.69 26.59
CA THR A 40 -11.99 27.07 26.54
C THR A 40 -11.13 27.85 25.55
N SER A 41 -11.15 27.42 24.29
CA SER A 41 -10.72 28.29 23.20
C SER A 41 -11.74 29.40 23.09
N SER A 42 -11.34 30.63 23.39
CA SER A 42 -12.04 31.88 23.10
C SER A 42 -12.19 32.14 21.59
N MET A 43 -12.45 31.09 20.80
CA MET A 43 -12.88 31.21 19.42
C MET A 43 -14.38 31.45 19.44
N GLN A 44 -14.77 32.70 19.31
CA GLN A 44 -16.16 33.07 19.16
C GLN A 44 -16.70 32.37 17.90
N PHE A 45 -17.62 31.41 18.04
CA PHE A 45 -18.14 30.69 16.89
C PHE A 45 -18.90 31.68 15.97
N PRO A 46 -18.65 31.69 14.65
CA PRO A 46 -19.31 32.64 13.77
C PRO A 46 -20.82 32.36 13.67
N VAL A 47 -21.61 33.43 13.48
CA VAL A 47 -23.05 33.33 13.21
C VAL A 47 -23.28 32.43 11.99
N GLY A 48 -24.22 31.50 12.11
CA GLY A 48 -24.54 30.46 11.13
C GLY A 48 -23.81 29.13 11.33
N THR A 49 -22.94 29.01 12.34
CA THR A 49 -22.26 27.74 12.66
C THR A 49 -23.19 26.77 13.37
N LYS A 50 -23.17 25.50 12.94
CA LYS A 50 -23.84 24.40 13.64
C LYS A 50 -23.03 23.98 14.86
N VAL A 51 -23.65 24.04 16.02
CA VAL A 51 -23.08 23.71 17.33
C VAL A 51 -24.07 22.85 18.12
N GLN A 52 -23.62 22.28 19.22
CA GLN A 52 -24.53 21.72 20.21
C GLN A 52 -24.61 22.65 21.41
N ALA A 53 -25.82 22.93 21.86
CA ALA A 53 -26.10 23.77 23.01
C ALA A 53 -26.92 22.98 24.05
N VAL A 54 -26.67 23.24 25.34
CA VAL A 54 -27.49 22.69 26.43
C VAL A 54 -28.84 23.39 26.45
N TRP A 55 -29.95 22.65 26.52
CA TRP A 55 -31.30 23.21 26.65
C TRP A 55 -31.67 23.39 28.13
N SER A 56 -32.15 24.57 28.52
CA SER A 56 -32.37 24.92 29.94
C SER A 56 -33.49 24.12 30.62
N GLU A 57 -34.42 23.55 29.85
CA GLU A 57 -35.56 22.80 30.41
C GLU A 57 -35.12 21.43 30.96
N ASP A 58 -34.29 20.71 30.18
CA ASP A 58 -33.89 19.33 30.48
C ASP A 58 -32.39 19.17 30.79
N GLY A 59 -31.57 20.19 30.53
CA GLY A 59 -30.11 20.14 30.71
C GLY A 59 -29.38 19.24 29.69
N GLU A 60 -30.06 18.83 28.61
CA GLU A 60 -29.49 17.96 27.58
C GLU A 60 -28.91 18.75 26.39
N TRP A 61 -27.99 18.13 25.65
CA TRP A 61 -27.31 18.74 24.50
C TRP A 61 -28.10 18.52 23.21
N TYR A 62 -28.55 19.61 22.60
CA TYR A 62 -29.28 19.59 21.33
C TYR A 62 -28.52 20.31 20.22
N ASN A 63 -28.73 19.88 18.98
CA ASN A 63 -28.17 20.55 17.81
C ASN A 63 -28.82 21.93 17.68
N ALA A 64 -27.98 22.96 17.53
CA ALA A 64 -28.42 24.34 17.40
C ALA A 64 -27.54 25.09 16.40
N THR A 65 -28.08 26.16 15.83
CA THR A 65 -27.35 27.06 14.94
C THR A 65 -27.21 28.41 15.60
N ILE A 66 -25.99 28.97 15.62
CA ILE A 66 -25.75 30.29 16.22
C ILE A 66 -26.40 31.36 15.34
N GLU A 67 -27.31 32.14 15.90
CA GLU A 67 -28.01 33.21 15.21
C GLU A 67 -27.38 34.58 15.46
N ALA A 68 -26.90 34.83 16.69
CA ALA A 68 -26.27 36.10 17.04
C ALA A 68 -25.31 35.95 18.22
N HIS A 69 -24.39 36.90 18.35
CA HIS A 69 -23.57 37.10 19.55
C HIS A 69 -24.27 38.07 20.48
N THR A 70 -24.40 37.69 21.75
CA THR A 70 -24.93 38.56 22.81
C THR A 70 -23.78 38.92 23.75
N SER A 71 -23.95 39.96 24.56
CA SER A 71 -22.93 40.39 25.52
C SER A 71 -22.59 39.35 26.59
N ASN A 72 -23.51 38.43 26.91
CA ASN A 72 -23.29 37.37 27.89
C ASN A 72 -22.99 35.99 27.27
N GLY A 73 -23.25 35.80 25.97
CA GLY A 73 -23.12 34.47 25.36
C GLY A 73 -23.52 34.45 23.89
N TYR A 74 -24.28 33.43 23.48
CA TYR A 74 -24.72 33.25 22.11
C TYR A 74 -26.23 33.04 22.07
N LEU A 75 -26.88 33.70 21.12
CA LEU A 75 -28.24 33.35 20.74
C LEU A 75 -28.18 32.15 19.79
N VAL A 76 -28.66 31.00 20.23
CA VAL A 76 -28.71 29.76 19.45
C VAL A 76 -30.15 29.40 19.12
N ALA A 77 -30.39 28.92 17.91
CA ALA A 77 -31.67 28.38 17.47
C ALA A 77 -31.60 26.85 17.38
N TYR A 78 -32.42 26.14 18.15
CA TYR A 78 -32.42 24.67 18.16
C TYR A 78 -32.98 24.10 16.85
N ASP A 79 -32.18 23.23 16.21
CA ASP A 79 -32.54 22.56 14.96
C ASP A 79 -33.72 21.61 15.22
N GLY A 80 -34.86 21.84 14.55
CA GLY A 80 -36.05 20.97 14.63
C GLY A 80 -37.26 21.59 15.35
N TRP A 81 -37.01 22.50 16.29
CA TRP A 81 -38.08 23.17 17.06
C TRP A 81 -38.14 24.67 16.81
N GLY A 82 -37.06 25.29 16.34
CA GLY A 82 -37.01 26.72 16.05
C GLY A 82 -37.02 27.62 17.29
N ASN A 83 -36.97 27.03 18.49
CA ASN A 83 -36.80 27.75 19.74
C ASN A 83 -35.43 28.42 19.76
N LYS A 84 -35.40 29.66 20.25
CA LYS A 84 -34.19 30.49 20.34
C LYS A 84 -33.88 30.76 21.80
N GLU A 85 -32.64 30.55 22.18
CA GLU A 85 -32.21 30.71 23.56
C GLU A 85 -30.84 31.36 23.64
N GLU A 86 -30.65 32.20 24.66
CA GLU A 86 -29.34 32.76 24.99
C GLU A 86 -28.61 31.77 25.90
N VAL A 87 -27.53 31.20 25.38
CA VAL A 87 -26.75 30.15 26.05
C VAL A 87 -25.32 30.63 26.26
N ASP A 88 -24.79 30.37 27.45
CA ASP A 88 -23.41 30.70 27.80
C ASP A 88 -22.40 29.97 26.91
N PRO A 89 -21.21 30.55 26.66
CA PRO A 89 -20.15 29.90 25.88
C PRO A 89 -19.74 28.52 26.40
N GLU A 90 -19.84 28.31 27.72
CA GLU A 90 -19.50 27.05 28.38
C GLU A 90 -20.49 25.91 28.04
N ASN A 91 -21.72 26.28 27.69
CA ASN A 91 -22.80 25.38 27.35
C ASN A 91 -22.92 25.15 25.83
N ILE A 92 -21.88 25.51 25.06
CA ILE A 92 -21.81 25.34 23.61
C ILE A 92 -20.57 24.53 23.24
N ARG A 93 -20.76 23.50 22.41
CA ARG A 93 -19.67 22.69 21.87
C ARG A 93 -19.75 22.57 20.35
N GLN A 94 -18.58 22.43 19.73
CA GLN A 94 -18.50 22.23 18.29
C GLN A 94 -19.00 20.83 17.92
N ILE A 95 -19.94 20.75 16.98
CA ILE A 95 -20.30 19.48 16.35
C ILE A 95 -19.13 19.11 15.43
N GLN A 96 -18.43 18.02 15.75
CA GLN A 96 -17.59 17.36 14.75
C GLN A 96 -18.54 16.94 13.63
N GLY A 97 -18.46 17.64 12.49
CA GLY A 97 -19.28 17.34 11.33
C GLY A 97 -19.24 15.84 11.07
N GLU A 98 -20.42 15.24 10.94
CA GLU A 98 -20.60 13.82 10.66
C GLU A 98 -19.93 13.54 9.31
N VAL A 99 -18.65 13.20 9.36
CA VAL A 99 -17.90 12.75 8.20
C VAL A 99 -18.47 11.38 7.89
N ASN A 100 -19.30 11.30 6.85
CA ASN A 100 -19.83 10.02 6.40
C ASN A 100 -18.64 9.09 6.18
N PRO A 101 -18.56 7.94 6.86
CA PRO A 101 -17.40 7.04 6.76
C PRO A 101 -17.18 6.54 5.32
N LEU A 102 -18.21 6.62 4.46
CA LEU A 102 -18.09 6.39 3.02
C LEU A 102 -17.23 7.45 2.31
N ASP A 103 -17.44 8.74 2.61
CA ASP A 103 -16.74 9.84 1.92
C ASP A 103 -15.25 9.86 2.29
N GLU A 104 -14.92 9.50 3.53
CA GLU A 104 -13.52 9.34 3.97
C GLU A 104 -12.85 8.13 3.31
N ALA A 105 -13.55 6.99 3.24
CA ALA A 105 -13.06 5.81 2.56
C ALA A 105 -12.81 6.08 1.07
N GLU A 106 -13.69 6.84 0.41
CA GLU A 106 -13.51 7.24 -0.99
C GLU A 106 -12.29 8.15 -1.18
N LYS A 107 -12.10 9.16 -0.31
CA LYS A 107 -10.91 10.02 -0.34
C LYS A 107 -9.61 9.23 -0.14
N ILE A 108 -9.60 8.26 0.77
CA ILE A 108 -8.43 7.39 1.00
C ILE A 108 -8.17 6.49 -0.21
N ALA A 109 -9.21 5.88 -0.78
CA ALA A 109 -9.11 5.06 -1.98
C ALA A 109 -8.59 5.86 -3.18
N GLU A 110 -9.05 7.09 -3.34
CA GLU A 110 -8.61 7.96 -4.42
C GLU A 110 -7.16 8.43 -4.23
N ALA A 111 -6.78 8.80 -2.99
CA ALA A 111 -5.40 9.14 -2.66
C ALA A 111 -4.44 7.97 -2.95
N THR A 112 -4.81 6.74 -2.59
CA THR A 112 -3.98 5.55 -2.85
C THR A 112 -3.89 5.24 -4.35
N LYS A 113 -4.99 5.37 -5.10
CA LYS A 113 -5.00 5.24 -6.57
C LYS A 113 -4.07 6.27 -7.24
N GLN A 114 -4.13 7.53 -6.81
CA GLN A 114 -3.25 8.58 -7.31
C GLN A 114 -1.78 8.34 -6.94
N ALA A 115 -1.50 7.90 -5.71
CA ALA A 115 -0.14 7.55 -5.29
C ALA A 115 0.44 6.39 -6.13
N LEU A 116 -0.36 5.36 -6.41
CA LEU A 116 0.05 4.26 -7.28
C LEU A 116 0.32 4.74 -8.71
N LYS A 117 -0.55 5.59 -9.27
CA LYS A 117 -0.35 6.19 -10.60
C LYS A 117 0.96 6.99 -10.66
N ARG A 118 1.28 7.79 -9.64
CA ARG A 118 2.55 8.52 -9.53
C ARG A 118 3.76 7.58 -9.47
N LYS A 119 3.68 6.50 -8.69
CA LYS A 119 4.75 5.49 -8.63
C LYS A 119 4.97 4.81 -9.97
N ILE A 120 3.91 4.46 -10.70
CA ILE A 120 4.01 3.87 -12.04
C ILE A 120 4.66 4.85 -13.02
N ALA A 121 4.27 6.13 -12.99
CA ALA A 121 4.87 7.16 -13.85
C ALA A 121 6.36 7.39 -13.51
N GLN A 122 6.73 7.41 -12.23
CA GLN A 122 8.14 7.53 -11.83
C GLN A 122 8.94 6.29 -12.26
N ALA A 123 8.39 5.09 -12.07
CA ALA A 123 9.03 3.85 -12.50
C ALA A 123 9.24 3.81 -14.01
N SER A 124 8.27 4.26 -14.82
CA SER A 124 8.44 4.32 -16.28
C SER A 124 9.51 5.33 -16.72
N VAL A 125 9.62 6.48 -16.03
CA VAL A 125 10.68 7.47 -16.28
C VAL A 125 12.06 6.91 -15.92
N ILE A 126 12.21 6.29 -14.75
CA ILE A 126 13.48 5.66 -14.31
C ILE A 126 13.87 4.52 -15.26
N GLU A 127 12.89 3.72 -15.69
CA GLU A 127 13.08 2.66 -16.66
C GLU A 127 13.57 3.23 -18.01
N TYR A 128 13.02 4.35 -18.48
CA TYR A 128 13.46 4.98 -19.72
C TYR A 128 14.87 5.59 -19.60
N GLN A 129 15.16 6.30 -18.51
CA GLN A 129 16.46 6.93 -18.27
C GLN A 129 17.59 5.90 -18.21
N SER A 130 17.37 4.76 -17.54
CA SER A 130 18.33 3.66 -17.45
C SER A 130 18.61 2.98 -18.81
N LYS A 131 17.66 3.01 -19.77
CA LYS A 131 17.93 2.53 -21.14
C LYS A 131 18.70 3.52 -22.02
N SER A 132 18.67 4.81 -21.71
CA SER A 132 19.36 5.83 -22.51
C SER A 132 20.88 5.76 -22.30
N LEU A 133 21.66 5.94 -23.37
CA LEU A 133 23.12 6.03 -23.23
C LEU A 133 23.47 7.37 -22.57
N PRO A 134 24.36 7.38 -21.56
CA PRO A 134 24.76 8.63 -20.92
C PRO A 134 25.41 9.57 -21.94
N ALA A 135 25.08 10.86 -21.85
CA ALA A 135 25.51 11.89 -22.80
C ALA A 135 27.03 11.91 -23.06
N LYS A 136 27.84 11.57 -22.06
CA LYS A 136 29.31 11.51 -22.16
C LYS A 136 29.86 10.36 -23.02
N LEU A 137 29.03 9.37 -23.35
CA LEU A 137 29.37 8.25 -24.23
C LEU A 137 28.77 8.39 -25.63
N HIS A 138 28.19 9.54 -25.97
CA HIS A 138 27.73 9.81 -27.33
C HIS A 138 28.93 9.93 -28.29
N ILE A 139 28.81 9.31 -29.47
CA ILE A 139 29.86 9.32 -30.49
C ILE A 139 29.51 10.40 -31.51
N ASP A 140 30.38 11.39 -31.63
CA ASP A 140 30.17 12.45 -32.60
C ASP A 140 30.89 12.10 -33.91
N PRO A 141 30.28 12.37 -35.09
CA PRO A 141 30.88 12.07 -36.38
C PRO A 141 32.24 12.74 -36.62
N ASN A 142 32.58 13.82 -35.90
CA ASN A 142 33.82 14.56 -36.04
C ASN A 142 34.97 14.07 -35.13
N ASP A 143 34.73 13.12 -34.22
CA ASP A 143 35.76 12.61 -33.30
C ASP A 143 36.86 11.81 -34.03
N PRO A 144 38.11 11.78 -33.54
CA PRO A 144 39.16 10.91 -34.06
C PRO A 144 38.81 9.42 -33.86
N GLU A 145 39.29 8.55 -34.76
CA GLU A 145 38.92 7.13 -34.84
C GLU A 145 39.17 6.38 -33.51
N ASP A 146 40.31 6.63 -32.85
CA ASP A 146 40.66 6.02 -31.56
C ASP A 146 39.68 6.39 -30.42
N VAL A 147 39.17 7.63 -30.41
CA VAL A 147 38.18 8.09 -29.42
C VAL A 147 36.82 7.47 -29.72
N LYS A 148 36.44 7.36 -31.00
CA LYS A 148 35.23 6.65 -31.43
C LYS A 148 35.29 5.17 -31.04
N ALA A 149 36.39 4.48 -31.29
CA ALA A 149 36.58 3.08 -30.92
C ALA A 149 36.48 2.88 -29.40
N SER A 150 37.13 3.75 -28.62
CA SER A 150 37.07 3.75 -27.16
C SER A 150 35.65 3.98 -26.63
N LYS A 151 34.92 4.97 -27.18
CA LYS A 151 33.50 5.22 -26.84
C LYS A 151 32.61 4.04 -27.23
N ARG A 152 32.77 3.46 -28.42
CA ARG A 152 32.03 2.25 -28.87
C ARG A 152 32.21 1.08 -27.90
N LYS A 153 33.44 0.83 -27.44
CA LYS A 153 33.74 -0.23 -26.46
C LYS A 153 33.03 0.02 -25.12
N LYS A 154 33.04 1.27 -24.64
CA LYS A 154 32.32 1.66 -23.41
C LYS A 154 30.80 1.54 -23.55
N ILE A 155 30.24 1.94 -24.69
CA ILE A 155 28.81 1.78 -25.01
C ILE A 155 28.43 0.30 -25.03
N HIS A 156 29.25 -0.55 -25.66
CA HIS A 156 28.99 -1.99 -25.70
C HIS A 156 29.01 -2.61 -24.29
N ALA A 157 30.00 -2.24 -23.46
CA ALA A 157 30.05 -2.68 -22.06
C ALA A 157 28.82 -2.23 -21.26
N PHE A 158 28.40 -0.97 -21.41
CA PHE A 158 27.20 -0.42 -20.76
C PHE A 158 25.93 -1.16 -21.19
N LYS A 159 25.70 -1.31 -22.50
CA LYS A 159 24.55 -2.07 -23.03
C LYS A 159 24.57 -3.53 -22.58
N SER A 160 25.76 -4.14 -22.51
CA SER A 160 25.91 -5.50 -22.03
C SER A 160 25.52 -5.65 -20.56
N LYS A 161 25.96 -4.72 -19.71
CA LYS A 161 25.57 -4.67 -18.29
C LYS A 161 24.05 -4.57 -18.13
N MET A 162 23.41 -3.65 -18.88
CA MET A 162 21.95 -3.49 -18.87
C MET A 162 21.19 -4.76 -19.29
N ARG A 163 21.70 -5.48 -20.30
CA ARG A 163 21.12 -6.75 -20.75
C ARG A 163 21.24 -7.84 -19.68
N ILE A 164 22.38 -7.91 -18.98
CA ILE A 164 22.60 -8.87 -17.88
C ILE A 164 21.65 -8.56 -16.71
N GLU A 165 21.56 -7.31 -16.30
CA GLU A 165 20.65 -6.87 -15.23
C GLU A 165 19.19 -7.21 -15.57
N LYS A 166 18.75 -7.00 -16.82
CA LYS A 166 17.41 -7.39 -17.25
C LYS A 166 17.17 -8.90 -17.13
N LEU A 167 18.15 -9.72 -17.49
CA LEU A 167 18.08 -11.17 -17.34
C LEU A 167 18.04 -11.59 -15.86
N GLU A 168 18.84 -10.95 -15.01
CA GLU A 168 18.87 -11.19 -13.57
C GLU A 168 17.54 -10.81 -12.91
N VAL A 169 16.95 -9.66 -13.24
CA VAL A 169 15.62 -9.25 -12.78
C VAL A 169 14.56 -10.28 -13.22
N ALA A 170 14.61 -10.75 -14.46
CA ALA A 170 13.70 -11.78 -14.95
C ALA A 170 13.87 -13.11 -14.18
N GLN A 171 15.11 -13.51 -13.89
CA GLN A 171 15.41 -14.69 -13.10
C GLN A 171 14.93 -14.54 -11.64
N ASN A 172 15.20 -13.41 -10.98
CA ASN A 172 14.76 -13.13 -9.62
C ASN A 172 13.23 -13.09 -9.54
N LYS A 173 12.55 -12.45 -10.50
CA LYS A 173 11.09 -12.51 -10.61
C LYS A 173 10.58 -13.95 -10.71
N ARG A 174 11.26 -14.79 -11.48
CA ARG A 174 10.94 -16.22 -11.61
C ARG A 174 11.14 -16.98 -10.30
N GLN A 175 12.23 -16.71 -9.59
CA GLN A 175 12.52 -17.29 -8.27
C GLN A 175 11.46 -16.89 -7.25
N ASN A 176 11.12 -15.61 -7.16
CA ASN A 176 10.08 -15.09 -6.26
C ASN A 176 8.70 -15.69 -6.58
N ALA A 177 8.33 -15.78 -7.86
CA ALA A 177 7.09 -16.44 -8.27
C ALA A 177 7.07 -17.92 -7.87
N TRP A 178 8.20 -18.63 -7.98
CA TRP A 178 8.32 -20.02 -7.56
C TRP A 178 8.21 -20.18 -6.03
N GLN A 179 8.84 -19.31 -5.24
CA GLN A 179 8.70 -19.29 -3.78
C GLN A 179 7.24 -19.06 -3.36
N GLN A 180 6.54 -18.11 -3.99
CA GLN A 180 5.11 -17.87 -3.75
C GLN A 180 4.24 -19.07 -4.11
N PHE A 181 4.57 -19.80 -5.18
CA PHE A 181 3.89 -21.03 -5.53
C PHE A 181 4.09 -22.12 -4.46
N GLN A 182 5.29 -22.25 -3.91
CA GLN A 182 5.55 -23.18 -2.79
C GLN A 182 4.75 -22.81 -1.55
N SER A 183 4.71 -21.54 -1.16
CA SER A 183 3.94 -21.10 0.03
C SER A 183 2.43 -21.30 -0.15
N THR A 184 1.90 -21.09 -1.35
CA THR A 184 0.47 -21.30 -1.67
C THR A 184 0.05 -22.76 -1.57
N LYS A 185 0.97 -23.71 -1.81
CA LYS A 185 0.70 -25.16 -1.81
C LYS A 185 0.37 -25.72 -0.41
N GLY A 186 0.65 -24.98 0.67
CA GLY A 186 0.43 -25.44 2.05
C GLY A 186 -0.94 -25.14 2.66
N SER A 187 -1.74 -24.23 2.09
CA SER A 187 -2.90 -23.65 2.81
C SER A 187 -4.25 -24.32 2.57
N THR A 188 -4.38 -25.36 1.73
CA THR A 188 -5.66 -26.06 1.63
C THR A 188 -5.48 -27.48 1.09
N LYS A 189 -5.37 -28.45 2.01
CA LYS A 189 -5.86 -29.80 1.72
C LYS A 189 -7.39 -29.75 1.70
N LYS A 190 -7.99 -29.25 0.61
CA LYS A 190 -9.38 -29.59 0.30
C LYS A 190 -9.38 -31.06 -0.10
N ILE A 191 -9.66 -31.93 0.86
CA ILE A 191 -10.04 -33.33 0.60
C ILE A 191 -11.37 -33.26 -0.16
N GLY A 192 -11.32 -33.50 -1.48
CA GLY A 192 -12.50 -33.41 -2.35
C GLY A 192 -12.23 -33.82 -3.80
N PHE A 193 -12.85 -34.92 -4.19
CA PHE A 193 -13.23 -35.43 -5.53
C PHE A 193 -12.20 -35.56 -6.68
N PHE A 194 -10.97 -35.04 -6.61
CA PHE A 194 -9.97 -35.23 -7.69
C PHE A 194 -8.69 -35.98 -7.29
N SER A 195 -8.67 -36.64 -6.12
CA SER A 195 -7.54 -37.51 -5.71
C SER A 195 -7.47 -38.86 -6.46
N GLY A 196 -8.24 -39.05 -7.52
CA GLY A 196 -8.40 -40.31 -8.24
C GLY A 196 -7.51 -40.52 -9.48
N ARG A 197 -6.59 -39.61 -9.82
CA ARG A 197 -5.60 -39.91 -10.88
C ARG A 197 -4.47 -40.76 -10.31
N LYS A 198 -4.31 -41.98 -10.84
CA LYS A 198 -3.25 -42.92 -10.46
C LYS A 198 -1.89 -42.22 -10.49
N ARG A 199 -1.10 -42.37 -9.43
CA ARG A 199 0.28 -41.88 -9.34
C ARG A 199 1.21 -42.78 -10.16
N GLU A 200 1.08 -42.77 -11.48
CA GLU A 200 2.11 -43.34 -12.33
C GLU A 200 3.26 -42.35 -12.51
N SER A 201 4.50 -42.85 -12.40
CA SER A 201 5.70 -42.01 -12.52
C SER A 201 5.75 -41.44 -13.94
N ILE A 202 5.97 -40.13 -14.06
CA ILE A 202 6.30 -39.45 -15.33
C ILE A 202 7.61 -39.96 -15.96
N PHE A 203 8.34 -40.82 -15.26
CA PHE A 203 9.50 -41.57 -15.74
C PHE A 203 9.24 -43.07 -15.85
N LYS A 204 7.99 -43.54 -15.70
CA LYS A 204 7.67 -44.95 -15.86
C LYS A 204 7.80 -45.31 -17.34
N SER A 205 8.72 -46.21 -17.63
CA SER A 205 8.92 -46.72 -18.98
C SER A 205 7.62 -47.38 -19.48
N PRO A 206 7.18 -47.09 -20.71
CA PRO A 206 6.09 -47.82 -21.35
C PRO A 206 6.42 -49.32 -21.42
N GLU A 207 5.41 -50.19 -21.28
CA GLU A 207 5.58 -51.66 -21.43
C GLU A 207 5.76 -52.11 -22.89
N ASP A 208 5.67 -51.18 -23.85
CA ASP A 208 5.90 -51.43 -25.27
C ASP A 208 7.42 -51.49 -25.56
N PRO A 209 7.96 -52.58 -26.16
CA PRO A 209 9.39 -52.75 -26.45
C PRO A 209 9.97 -51.70 -27.42
N THR A 210 9.13 -50.87 -28.04
CA THR A 210 9.54 -49.76 -28.91
C THR A 210 9.47 -48.38 -28.25
N GLY A 211 9.09 -48.31 -26.97
CA GLY A 211 8.90 -47.06 -26.23
C GLY A 211 10.20 -46.28 -25.99
N LYS A 212 10.48 -45.29 -26.83
CA LYS A 212 11.57 -44.32 -26.59
C LYS A 212 11.17 -43.34 -25.48
N VAL A 213 11.91 -43.38 -24.36
CA VAL A 213 11.83 -42.40 -23.28
C VAL A 213 13.03 -41.47 -23.39
N GLY A 214 12.82 -40.21 -23.79
CA GLY A 214 13.90 -39.23 -23.94
C GLY A 214 13.41 -37.80 -23.74
N VAL A 215 14.09 -37.07 -22.85
CA VAL A 215 13.95 -35.62 -22.68
C VAL A 215 14.87 -34.94 -23.68
N THR A 216 14.60 -35.09 -24.98
CA THR A 216 15.32 -34.36 -26.02
C THR A 216 14.28 -33.81 -26.98
N GLY A 217 13.75 -32.61 -26.70
CA GLY A 217 12.91 -31.91 -27.68
C GLY A 217 11.73 -31.10 -27.16
N SER A 218 11.41 -31.10 -25.85
CA SER A 218 10.34 -30.24 -25.35
C SER A 218 10.82 -28.80 -25.19
N GLY A 219 11.00 -28.10 -26.31
CA GLY A 219 11.30 -26.67 -26.42
C GLY A 219 10.19 -25.74 -25.90
N LYS A 220 9.27 -26.25 -25.07
CA LYS A 220 8.31 -25.43 -24.36
C LYS A 220 8.97 -24.99 -23.05
N GLY A 221 9.46 -23.75 -23.03
CA GLY A 221 9.95 -23.13 -21.80
C GLY A 221 8.93 -23.28 -20.67
N LEU A 222 9.42 -23.37 -19.43
CA LEU A 222 8.59 -23.51 -18.24
C LEU A 222 7.50 -22.42 -18.22
N THR A 223 6.24 -22.83 -18.14
CA THR A 223 5.04 -21.97 -18.20
C THR A 223 5.10 -20.87 -17.16
N ASP A 224 4.76 -19.63 -17.54
CA ASP A 224 4.67 -18.52 -16.60
C ASP A 224 3.53 -18.76 -15.60
N PHE A 225 3.83 -18.58 -14.31
CA PHE A 225 2.83 -18.70 -13.26
C PHE A 225 1.92 -17.48 -13.27
N GLN A 226 0.65 -17.69 -13.64
CA GLN A 226 -0.38 -16.66 -13.56
C GLN A 226 -0.97 -16.66 -12.15
N LYS A 227 -0.74 -15.58 -11.39
CA LYS A 227 -1.31 -15.41 -10.04
C LYS A 227 -2.83 -15.50 -10.16
N ARG A 228 -3.47 -16.37 -9.38
CA ARG A 228 -4.94 -16.41 -9.30
C ARG A 228 -5.44 -15.16 -8.61
N GLU A 229 -6.21 -14.35 -9.32
CA GLU A 229 -6.90 -13.20 -8.76
C GLU A 229 -8.25 -13.62 -8.16
N LYS A 230 -8.64 -12.98 -7.05
CA LYS A 230 -9.95 -13.23 -6.42
C LYS A 230 -11.03 -12.54 -7.27
N HIS A 231 -11.95 -13.31 -7.82
CA HIS A 231 -13.08 -12.77 -8.57
C HIS A 231 -14.09 -12.15 -7.60
N LEU A 232 -14.21 -10.82 -7.60
CA LEU A 232 -15.25 -10.12 -6.83
C LEU A 232 -16.55 -10.18 -7.63
N HIS A 233 -17.55 -10.90 -7.14
CA HIS A 233 -18.89 -10.87 -7.70
C HIS A 233 -19.62 -9.63 -7.14
N LEU A 234 -19.59 -8.51 -7.87
CA LEU A 234 -20.53 -7.43 -7.60
C LEU A 234 -21.91 -7.91 -8.07
N LYS A 235 -22.78 -8.26 -7.11
CA LYS A 235 -24.18 -8.57 -7.36
C LYS A 235 -24.87 -7.25 -7.74
N GLY A 236 -25.01 -6.99 -9.04
CA GLY A 236 -25.71 -5.82 -9.56
C GLY A 236 -27.17 -5.84 -9.11
N THR A 237 -27.58 -4.77 -8.46
CA THR A 237 -28.98 -4.44 -8.16
C THR A 237 -29.67 -4.14 -9.50
N SER A 238 -30.53 -5.05 -9.95
CA SER A 238 -31.47 -4.77 -11.04
C SER A 238 -32.50 -3.78 -10.50
N ALA A 239 -32.31 -2.49 -10.79
CA ALA A 239 -33.32 -1.46 -10.54
C ALA A 239 -34.45 -1.67 -11.55
N GLU A 240 -35.55 -2.23 -11.07
CA GLU A 240 -36.81 -2.39 -11.78
C GLU A 240 -37.44 -1.00 -11.92
N ALA A 241 -37.29 -0.38 -13.10
CA ALA A 241 -38.01 0.82 -13.47
C ALA A 241 -39.45 0.42 -13.82
N SER A 242 -40.37 0.65 -12.89
CA SER A 242 -41.81 0.61 -13.13
C SER A 242 -42.23 1.89 -13.87
N ASP A 243 -42.41 1.79 -15.19
CA ASP A 243 -43.17 2.76 -15.98
C ASP A 243 -44.66 2.52 -15.69
N ASP A 244 -45.28 3.43 -14.95
CA ASP A 244 -46.74 3.58 -14.89
C ASP A 244 -47.20 4.48 -16.05
N TYR A 245 -48.15 4.00 -16.85
CA TYR A 245 -48.98 4.79 -17.75
C TYR A 245 -50.44 4.37 -17.60
#